data_AF-A0A0C9U0U8-F1
#
_entry.id   AF-A0A0C9U0U8-F1
#
_cell.length_a   1.000
_cell.length_b   1.000
_cell.length_c   1.000
_cell.angle_alpha   90.00
_cell.angle_beta   90.00
_cell.angle_gamma   90.00
#
_symmetry.space_group_name_H-M   'P 1'
#
loop_
_entity.id
_entity.type
_entity.pdbx_description
1 polymer ?
#
loop_
_entity_poly.entity_id
_entity_poly.type
_entity_poly.pdbx_seq_one_letter_code
_entity_poly.pdbx_strand_id
1 'polypeptide(L)'
;MKELFNDGFGIHHAGMLRLDRNMMERMFEAKAIKVLCCTTTLVWGVNLPAHAVIIKGTQLYDSSRGASVDLSVLDVLQMFGRAGRPGMETSGVGYICTTEDKLTHYLDAVMAQHPIESKFVAGMVDSLNAEVSLGTVANIKEAITWIGYTYLFVRMRRNPVIYGMTHDEPADDPQLSNK
;
A
#
# COMPACT_ATOMS: atom_id res chain seq x y z
N MET A 1 -16.31 26.37 2.70
CA MET A 1 -17.10 25.19 2.25
C MET A 1 -18.39 25.60 1.55
N LYS A 2 -19.20 26.51 2.10
CA LYS A 2 -20.45 26.97 1.45
C LYS A 2 -20.26 27.50 0.01
N GLU A 3 -19.19 28.25 -0.25
CA GLU A 3 -18.92 28.80 -1.59
C GLU A 3 -18.59 27.69 -2.61
N LEU A 4 -17.68 26.78 -2.28
CA LEU A 4 -17.28 25.65 -3.13
C LEU A 4 -18.44 24.71 -3.48
N PHE A 5 -19.41 24.57 -2.58
CA PHE A 5 -20.54 23.65 -2.76
C PHE A 5 -21.46 24.08 -3.91
N ASN A 6 -21.68 25.39 -4.09
CA ASN A 6 -22.50 25.92 -5.18
C ASN A 6 -21.87 25.63 -6.56
N ASP A 7 -20.55 25.52 -6.60
CA ASP A 7 -19.80 25.18 -7.81
C ASP A 7 -19.64 23.65 -8.01
N GLY A 8 -20.20 22.84 -7.10
CA GLY A 8 -20.15 21.38 -7.17
C GLY A 8 -18.86 20.76 -6.63
N PHE A 9 -18.11 21.48 -5.79
CA PHE A 9 -16.90 21.01 -5.13
C PHE A 9 -17.15 20.66 -3.66
N GLY A 10 -16.55 19.55 -3.21
CA GLY A 10 -16.52 19.12 -1.81
C GLY A 10 -15.11 18.85 -1.31
N ILE A 11 -14.95 18.78 0.00
CA ILE A 11 -13.72 18.33 0.66
C ILE A 11 -14.00 17.17 1.62
N HIS A 12 -13.04 16.26 1.79
CA HIS A 12 -13.12 15.18 2.78
C HIS A 12 -11.76 14.85 3.37
N HIS A 13 -11.60 15.03 4.68
CA HIS A 13 -10.38 14.64 5.39
C HIS A 13 -10.68 14.32 6.87
N ALA A 14 -9.74 13.64 7.54
CA ALA A 14 -9.90 13.19 8.92
C ALA A 14 -10.11 14.34 9.94
N GLY A 15 -9.71 15.56 9.60
CA GLY A 15 -9.90 16.76 10.43
C GLY A 15 -11.31 17.34 10.41
N MET A 16 -12.20 16.89 9.51
CA MET A 16 -13.61 17.30 9.50
C MET A 16 -14.43 16.55 10.55
N LEU A 17 -15.52 17.18 11.02
CA LEU A 17 -16.51 16.51 11.86
C LEU A 17 -17.09 15.30 11.13
N ARG A 18 -17.35 14.21 11.88
CA ARG A 18 -17.91 12.98 11.32
C ARG A 18 -19.23 13.22 10.59
N LEU A 19 -20.07 14.11 11.12
CA LEU A 19 -21.34 14.47 10.49
C LEU A 19 -21.12 15.10 9.10
N ASP A 20 -20.16 16.01 8.98
CA ASP A 20 -19.83 16.68 7.72
C ASP A 20 -19.23 15.70 6.70
N ARG A 21 -18.37 14.77 7.16
CA ARG A 21 -17.82 13.71 6.30
C ARG A 21 -18.93 12.84 5.70
N ASN A 22 -19.84 12.34 6.55
CA ASN A 22 -20.97 11.53 6.10
C ASN A 22 -21.88 12.31 5.15
N MET A 23 -22.05 13.62 5.38
CA MET A 23 -22.82 14.47 4.48
C MET A 23 -22.13 14.61 3.11
N MET A 24 -20.81 14.86 3.07
CA MET A 24 -20.06 14.95 1.82
C MET A 24 -20.08 13.64 1.03
N GLU A 25 -19.94 12.50 1.71
CA GLU A 25 -20.04 11.16 1.09
C GLU A 25 -21.39 10.97 0.40
N ARG A 26 -22.50 11.25 1.11
CA ARG A 26 -23.86 11.15 0.56
C ARG A 26 -24.09 12.10 -0.60
N MET A 27 -23.57 13.33 -0.52
CA MET A 27 -23.70 14.31 -1.60
C MET A 27 -22.90 13.90 -2.85
N PHE A 28 -21.74 13.26 -2.68
CA PHE A 28 -20.95 12.74 -3.79
C PHE A 28 -21.61 11.53 -4.45
N GLU A 29 -22.11 10.59 -3.64
CA GLU A 29 -22.84 9.41 -4.12
C GLU A 29 -24.11 9.81 -4.89
N ALA A 30 -24.84 10.82 -4.39
CA ALA A 30 -26.00 11.41 -5.06
C ALA A 30 -25.64 12.26 -6.30
N LYS A 31 -24.36 12.40 -6.65
CA LYS A 31 -23.84 13.23 -7.76
C LYS A 31 -24.20 14.72 -7.62
N ALA A 32 -24.51 15.18 -6.40
CA ALA A 32 -24.78 16.60 -6.12
C ALA A 32 -23.49 17.43 -6.12
N ILE A 33 -22.38 16.82 -5.69
CA ILE A 33 -21.02 17.35 -5.91
C ILE A 33 -20.33 16.51 -6.99
N LYS A 34 -19.67 17.20 -7.93
CA LYS A 34 -18.98 16.60 -9.07
C LYS A 34 -17.52 16.32 -8.78
N VAL A 35 -16.90 17.13 -7.91
CA VAL A 35 -15.48 17.03 -7.55
C VAL A 35 -15.37 16.94 -6.04
N LEU A 36 -14.69 15.90 -5.55
CA LEU A 36 -14.40 15.73 -4.13
C LEU A 36 -12.89 15.69 -3.93
N CYS A 37 -12.35 16.71 -3.26
CA CYS A 37 -10.94 16.75 -2.88
C CYS A 37 -10.76 16.04 -1.54
N CYS A 38 -9.90 15.02 -1.47
CA CYS A 38 -9.72 14.25 -0.24
C CYS A 38 -8.25 13.90 0.04
N THR A 39 -7.98 13.53 1.30
CA THR A 39 -6.69 12.99 1.74
C THR A 39 -6.66 11.47 1.57
N THR A 40 -5.44 10.89 1.55
CA THR A 40 -5.18 9.45 1.38
C THR A 40 -6.01 8.55 2.30
N THR A 41 -6.35 9.04 3.50
CA THR A 41 -7.15 8.32 4.51
C THR A 41 -8.55 7.93 4.04
N LEU A 42 -9.16 8.64 3.08
CA LEU A 42 -10.51 8.30 2.59
C LEU A 42 -10.52 6.90 1.95
N VAL A 43 -9.47 6.61 1.20
CA VAL A 43 -9.38 5.44 0.32
C VAL A 43 -9.38 4.14 1.12
N TRP A 44 -8.84 4.16 2.33
CA TRP A 44 -8.79 3.01 3.23
C TRP A 44 -10.08 2.82 4.04
N GLY A 45 -10.82 3.90 4.32
CA GLY A 45 -11.91 3.88 5.29
C GLY A 45 -13.32 3.85 4.70
N VAL A 46 -13.50 4.23 3.43
CA VAL A 46 -14.82 4.43 2.83
C VAL A 46 -14.87 3.87 1.41
N ASN A 47 -15.94 3.15 1.09
CA ASN A 47 -16.19 2.67 -0.27
C ASN A 47 -16.95 3.71 -1.09
N LEU A 48 -16.24 4.73 -1.56
CA LEU A 48 -16.80 5.81 -2.38
C LEU A 48 -16.17 5.81 -3.77
N PRO A 49 -16.71 5.07 -4.75
CA PRO A 49 -16.15 5.03 -6.10
C PRO A 49 -16.45 6.32 -6.87
N ALA A 50 -15.50 6.74 -7.70
CA ALA A 50 -15.58 7.92 -8.56
C ALA A 50 -15.34 7.53 -10.02
N HIS A 51 -15.91 8.27 -10.97
CA HIS A 51 -15.64 8.00 -12.39
C HIS A 51 -14.15 8.13 -12.72
N ALA A 52 -13.57 9.22 -12.25
CA ALA A 52 -12.15 9.51 -12.39
C ALA A 52 -11.53 9.82 -11.03
N VAL A 53 -10.28 9.39 -10.85
CA VAL A 53 -9.45 9.71 -9.69
C VAL A 53 -8.22 10.46 -10.15
N ILE A 54 -7.88 11.54 -9.46
CA ILE A 54 -6.69 12.35 -9.76
C ILE A 54 -5.81 12.39 -8.51
N ILE A 55 -4.61 11.85 -8.62
CA ILE A 55 -3.57 11.94 -7.60
C ILE A 55 -2.74 13.18 -7.87
N LYS A 56 -2.99 14.24 -7.08
CA LYS A 56 -2.27 15.51 -7.19
C LYS A 56 -1.00 15.47 -6.35
N GLY A 57 0.14 15.26 -7.00
CA GLY A 57 1.43 15.17 -6.33
C GLY A 57 1.61 13.80 -5.67
N THR A 58 2.86 13.37 -5.60
CA THR A 58 3.26 12.04 -5.13
C THR A 58 4.24 12.14 -3.97
N GLN A 59 4.35 13.30 -3.33
CA GLN A 59 5.22 13.51 -2.17
C GLN A 59 4.37 13.83 -0.94
N LEU A 60 4.65 13.11 0.14
CA LEU A 60 4.06 13.30 1.46
C LEU A 60 5.16 13.73 2.43
N TYR A 61 4.84 14.59 3.38
CA TYR A 61 5.79 14.94 4.43
C TYR A 61 5.76 13.89 5.55
N ASP A 62 6.90 13.25 5.82
CA ASP A 62 7.07 12.33 6.94
C ASP A 62 7.74 13.07 8.11
N SER A 63 6.95 13.34 9.15
CA SER A 63 7.44 14.05 10.34
C SER A 63 8.46 13.25 11.15
N SER A 64 8.44 11.92 11.08
CA SER A 64 9.40 11.06 11.78
C SER A 64 10.79 11.13 11.14
N ARG A 65 10.84 11.36 9.82
CA ARG A 65 12.08 11.47 9.04
C ARG A 65 12.49 12.93 8.77
N GLY A 66 11.61 13.89 9.03
CA GLY A 66 11.83 15.31 8.76
C GLY A 66 12.01 15.62 7.28
N ALA A 67 11.44 14.81 6.39
CA ALA A 67 11.66 14.88 4.95
C ALA A 67 10.39 14.51 4.17
N SER A 68 10.32 14.99 2.92
CA SER A 68 9.32 14.51 1.99
C SER A 68 9.68 13.11 1.50
N VAL A 69 8.72 12.19 1.61
CA VAL A 69 8.80 10.82 1.14
C VAL A 69 7.83 10.61 -0.01
N ASP A 70 8.16 9.69 -0.90
CA ASP A 70 7.28 9.35 -2.01
C ASP A 70 6.04 8.59 -1.51
N LEU A 71 4.89 8.87 -2.13
CA LEU A 71 3.63 8.18 -1.89
C LEU A 71 3.81 6.69 -2.20
N SER A 72 3.30 5.82 -1.32
CA SER A 72 3.47 4.38 -1.50
C SER A 72 2.71 3.88 -2.74
N VAL A 73 3.28 2.89 -3.43
CA VAL A 73 2.62 2.21 -4.55
C VAL A 73 1.27 1.62 -4.13
N LEU A 74 1.18 1.11 -2.90
CA LEU A 74 -0.06 0.57 -2.36
C LEU A 74 -1.14 1.64 -2.26
N ASP A 75 -0.82 2.84 -1.76
CA ASP A 75 -1.77 3.95 -1.70
C ASP A 75 -2.24 4.37 -3.09
N VAL A 76 -1.32 4.42 -4.07
CA VAL A 76 -1.66 4.70 -5.48
C VAL A 76 -2.63 3.65 -6.03
N LEU A 77 -2.33 2.36 -5.84
CA LEU A 77 -3.19 1.26 -6.29
C LEU A 77 -4.56 1.29 -5.60
N GLN A 78 -4.61 1.59 -4.31
CA GLN A 78 -5.86 1.75 -3.57
C GLN A 78 -6.67 2.94 -4.10
N MET A 79 -6.03 4.08 -4.40
CA MET A 79 -6.68 5.25 -4.99
C MET A 79 -7.26 4.92 -6.37
N PHE A 80 -6.49 4.28 -7.23
CA PHE A 80 -6.96 3.84 -8.55
C PHE A 80 -8.03 2.75 -8.46
N GLY A 81 -8.03 1.92 -7.42
CA GLY A 81 -9.12 0.98 -7.13
C GLY A 81 -10.47 1.65 -6.84
N ARG A 82 -10.50 2.98 -6.60
CA ARG A 82 -11.74 3.77 -6.49
C ARG A 82 -12.19 4.38 -7.82
N ALA A 83 -11.39 4.27 -8.88
CA ALA A 83 -11.78 4.75 -10.21
C ALA A 83 -12.70 3.74 -10.91
N GLY A 84 -13.80 4.24 -11.47
CA GLY A 84 -14.87 3.47 -12.09
C GLY A 84 -15.96 3.09 -11.09
N ARG A 85 -17.21 3.40 -11.43
CA ARG A 85 -18.37 3.04 -10.60
C ARG A 85 -18.98 1.69 -11.03
N PRO A 86 -18.91 0.64 -10.18
CA PRO A 86 -19.48 -0.66 -10.52
C PRO A 86 -20.95 -0.55 -10.91
N GLY A 87 -21.33 -1.13 -12.05
CA GLY A 87 -22.71 -1.14 -12.54
C GLY A 87 -23.22 0.17 -13.12
N MET A 88 -22.47 1.29 -13.03
CA MET A 88 -22.83 2.56 -13.66
C MET A 88 -21.96 2.90 -14.88
N GLU A 89 -20.74 2.39 -14.93
CA GLU A 89 -19.74 2.74 -15.94
C GLU A 89 -19.05 1.51 -16.49
N THR A 90 -18.63 1.58 -17.77
CA THR A 90 -17.88 0.51 -18.44
C THR A 90 -16.38 0.61 -18.19
N SER A 91 -15.87 1.77 -17.79
CA SER A 91 -14.47 2.02 -17.44
C SER A 91 -14.33 3.15 -16.41
N GLY A 92 -13.22 3.12 -15.67
CA GLY A 92 -12.77 4.19 -14.79
C GLY A 92 -11.48 4.81 -15.31
N VAL A 93 -11.19 6.06 -14.91
CA VAL A 93 -9.97 6.77 -15.35
C VAL A 93 -9.13 7.21 -14.15
N GLY A 94 -7.85 6.84 -14.12
CA GLY A 94 -6.89 7.28 -13.11
C GLY A 94 -5.86 8.23 -13.70
N TYR A 95 -5.65 9.38 -13.06
CA TYR A 95 -4.56 10.31 -13.38
C TYR A 95 -3.60 10.40 -12.20
N ILE A 96 -2.30 10.36 -12.49
CA ILE A 96 -1.24 10.62 -11.52
C ILE A 96 -0.40 11.80 -11.99
N CYS A 97 -0.36 12.85 -11.18
CA CYS A 97 0.45 14.04 -11.43
C CYS A 97 1.69 13.96 -10.54
N THR A 98 2.82 13.59 -11.13
CA THR A 98 4.11 13.42 -10.46
C THR A 98 5.21 14.21 -11.17
N THR A 99 6.37 14.35 -10.54
CA THR A 99 7.57 14.87 -11.19
C THR A 99 8.15 13.86 -12.20
N GLU A 100 8.85 14.36 -13.21
CA GLU A 100 9.37 13.55 -14.32
C GLU A 100 10.32 12.43 -13.84
N ASP A 101 11.15 12.71 -12.84
CA ASP A 101 12.09 11.75 -12.22
C ASP A 101 11.39 10.57 -11.52
N LYS A 102 10.10 10.71 -11.18
CA LYS A 102 9.29 9.68 -10.52
C LYS A 102 8.29 8.99 -11.46
N LEU A 103 8.12 9.47 -12.68
CA LEU A 103 7.13 8.95 -13.62
C LEU A 103 7.36 7.46 -13.89
N THR A 104 8.59 7.07 -14.23
CA THR A 104 8.96 5.67 -14.50
C THR A 104 8.71 4.78 -13.29
N HIS A 105 9.06 5.25 -12.08
CA HIS A 105 8.83 4.51 -10.83
C HIS A 105 7.34 4.15 -10.66
N TYR A 106 6.43 5.12 -10.81
CA TYR A 106 5.00 4.86 -10.64
C TYR A 106 4.38 4.10 -11.80
N LEU A 107 4.85 4.33 -13.03
CA LEU A 107 4.39 3.58 -14.20
C LEU A 107 4.75 2.10 -14.05
N ASP A 108 6.01 1.80 -13.74
CA ASP A 108 6.48 0.45 -13.51
C ASP A 108 5.78 -0.18 -12.30
N ALA A 109 5.56 0.58 -11.23
CA ALA A 109 4.88 0.05 -10.06
C ALA A 109 3.40 -0.30 -10.29
N VAL A 110 2.70 0.45 -11.15
CA VAL A 110 1.28 0.22 -11.47
C VAL A 110 1.13 -0.83 -12.58
N MET A 111 2.02 -0.83 -13.58
CA MET A 111 1.92 -1.70 -14.74
C MET A 111 2.70 -3.01 -14.60
N ALA A 112 3.87 -2.97 -13.96
CA ALA A 112 4.69 -4.16 -13.84
C ALA A 112 4.26 -4.97 -12.60
N GLN A 113 3.98 -6.24 -12.84
CA GLN A 113 3.74 -7.23 -11.80
C GLN A 113 5.06 -7.61 -11.11
N HIS A 114 5.67 -6.64 -10.42
CA HIS A 114 6.88 -6.89 -9.64
C HIS A 114 6.62 -8.02 -8.64
N PRO A 115 7.49 -9.04 -8.59
CA PRO A 115 7.40 -10.06 -7.56
C PRO A 115 7.43 -9.38 -6.18
N ILE A 116 6.45 -9.72 -5.34
CA ILE A 116 6.44 -9.26 -3.95
C ILE A 116 7.60 -9.97 -3.23
N GLU A 117 8.49 -9.18 -2.62
CA GLU A 117 9.64 -9.67 -1.86
C GLU A 117 9.46 -9.42 -0.37
N SER A 118 10.07 -10.28 0.45
CA SER A 118 10.01 -10.19 1.90
C SER A 118 10.90 -9.06 2.43
N LYS A 119 10.36 -8.22 3.32
CA LYS A 119 11.12 -7.25 4.13
C LYS A 119 11.37 -7.75 5.56
N PHE A 120 11.08 -9.02 5.84
CA PHE A 120 11.08 -9.58 7.19
C PHE A 120 12.45 -9.55 7.87
N VAL A 121 13.55 -9.56 7.12
CA VAL A 121 14.93 -9.54 7.66
C VAL A 121 15.12 -8.41 8.67
N ALA A 122 14.56 -7.22 8.43
CA ALA A 122 14.71 -6.07 9.31
C ALA A 122 13.98 -6.24 10.67
N GLY A 123 12.88 -6.99 10.70
CA GLY A 123 12.06 -7.23 11.91
C GLY A 123 12.20 -8.65 12.49
N MET A 124 13.11 -9.46 11.93
CA MET A 124 13.23 -10.88 12.27
C MET A 124 13.67 -11.10 13.71
N VAL A 125 14.59 -10.27 14.22
CA VAL A 125 15.11 -10.36 15.60
C VAL A 125 13.99 -10.13 16.61
N ASP A 126 13.21 -9.06 16.42
CA ASP A 126 12.09 -8.74 17.32
C ASP A 126 10.99 -9.80 17.26
N SER A 127 10.70 -10.30 16.05
CA SER A 127 9.68 -11.34 15.84
C SER A 127 10.11 -12.67 16.48
N LEU A 128 11.37 -13.06 16.33
CA LEU A 128 11.91 -14.26 16.97
C LEU A 128 11.92 -14.13 18.50
N ASN A 129 12.30 -12.96 19.02
CA ASN A 129 12.27 -12.68 20.46
C ASN A 129 10.84 -12.78 21.03
N ALA A 130 9.83 -12.36 20.27
CA ALA A 130 8.44 -12.52 20.66
C ALA A 130 8.03 -14.01 20.75
N GLU A 131 8.42 -14.84 19.78
CA GLU A 131 8.11 -16.28 19.80
C GLU A 131 8.83 -17.03 20.92
N VAL A 132 10.06 -16.63 21.25
CA VAL A 132 10.78 -17.16 22.43
C VAL A 132 10.06 -16.77 23.72
N SER A 133 9.59 -15.52 23.81
CA SER A 133 8.86 -15.02 24.98
C SER A 133 7.49 -15.68 25.14
N LEU A 134 6.83 -16.05 24.03
CA LEU A 134 5.57 -16.81 24.02
C LEU A 134 5.76 -18.30 24.30
N GLY A 135 7.00 -18.80 24.27
CA GLY A 135 7.30 -20.22 24.44
C GLY A 135 7.03 -21.08 23.19
N THR A 136 6.73 -20.46 22.04
CA THR A 136 6.59 -21.17 20.75
C THR A 136 7.94 -21.70 20.25
N VAL A 137 9.02 -20.99 20.56
CA VAL A 137 10.39 -21.32 20.16
C VAL A 137 11.28 -21.39 21.41
N ALA A 138 11.70 -22.59 21.79
CA ALA A 138 12.54 -22.83 22.96
C ALA A 138 14.00 -23.14 22.60
N ASN A 139 14.30 -23.43 21.33
CA ASN A 139 15.65 -23.81 20.88
C ASN A 139 15.89 -23.45 19.41
N ILE A 140 17.16 -23.59 18.97
CA ILE A 140 17.59 -23.25 17.61
C ILE A 140 16.86 -24.06 16.55
N LYS A 141 16.59 -25.35 16.81
CA LYS A 141 15.89 -26.21 15.84
C LYS A 141 14.45 -25.75 15.62
N GLU A 142 13.77 -25.33 16.68
CA GLU A 142 12.44 -24.72 16.61
C GLU A 142 12.48 -23.36 15.92
N ALA A 143 13.54 -22.56 16.14
CA ALA A 143 13.72 -21.28 15.44
C ALA A 143 13.88 -21.47 13.92
N ILE A 144 14.71 -22.43 13.49
CA ILE A 144 14.87 -22.78 12.07
C ILE A 144 13.52 -23.23 11.48
N THR A 145 12.80 -24.10 12.20
CA THR A 145 11.47 -24.57 11.79
C THR A 145 10.48 -23.41 11.64
N TRP A 146 10.49 -22.47 12.60
CA TRP A 146 9.65 -21.28 12.56
C TRP A 146 9.97 -20.37 11.38
N ILE A 147 11.26 -20.10 11.11
CA ILE A 147 11.68 -19.34 9.91
C ILE A 147 11.19 -20.04 8.65
N GLY A 148 11.20 -21.38 8.61
CA GLY A 148 10.68 -22.19 7.51
C GLY A 148 9.21 -21.94 7.17
N TYR A 149 8.40 -21.46 8.11
CA TYR A 149 6.99 -21.08 7.87
C TYR A 149 6.80 -19.65 7.39
N THR A 150 7.86 -18.84 7.35
CA THR A 150 7.75 -17.42 6.98
C THR A 150 7.70 -17.21 5.47
N TYR A 151 7.14 -16.07 5.05
CA TYR A 151 7.22 -15.64 3.66
C TYR A 151 8.66 -15.41 3.19
N LEU A 152 9.57 -15.04 4.10
CA LEU A 152 11.00 -14.90 3.82
C LEU A 152 11.58 -16.20 3.27
N PHE A 153 11.34 -17.33 3.94
CA PHE A 153 11.83 -18.64 3.50
C PHE A 153 11.31 -19.01 2.10
N VAL A 154 10.04 -18.77 1.82
CA VAL A 154 9.44 -19.02 0.50
C VAL A 154 10.11 -18.17 -0.58
N ARG A 155 10.38 -16.89 -0.31
CA ARG A 155 11.03 -16.00 -1.27
C ARG A 155 12.51 -16.30 -1.46
N MET A 156 13.23 -16.62 -0.39
CA MET A 156 14.61 -17.08 -0.41
C MET A 156 14.79 -18.28 -1.35
N ARG A 157 13.85 -19.23 -1.36
CA ARG A 157 13.90 -20.38 -2.26
C ARG A 157 13.53 -20.07 -3.71
N ARG A 158 12.60 -19.12 -3.94
CA ARG A 158 12.15 -18.76 -5.29
C ARG A 158 13.06 -17.75 -6.00
N ASN A 159 13.71 -16.87 -5.25
CA ASN A 159 14.56 -15.82 -5.77
C ASN A 159 15.79 -15.58 -4.86
N PRO A 160 16.71 -16.56 -4.78
CA PRO A 160 17.81 -16.56 -3.80
C PRO A 160 18.75 -15.35 -3.90
N VAL A 161 19.00 -14.87 -5.13
CA VAL A 161 19.96 -13.80 -5.40
C VAL A 161 19.60 -12.50 -4.69
N ILE A 162 18.30 -12.17 -4.56
CA ILE A 162 17.84 -10.98 -3.83
C ILE A 162 18.20 -11.05 -2.33
N TYR A 163 18.31 -12.26 -1.78
CA TYR A 163 18.62 -12.49 -0.38
C TYR A 163 20.10 -12.81 -0.15
N GLY A 164 20.97 -12.55 -1.13
CA GLY A 164 22.42 -12.75 -1.03
C GLY A 164 22.87 -14.20 -1.15
N MET A 165 22.01 -15.07 -1.68
CA MET A 165 22.30 -16.50 -1.91
C MET A 165 22.63 -16.78 -3.38
N THR A 166 23.36 -17.86 -3.63
CA THR A 166 23.60 -18.34 -5.00
C THR A 166 22.36 -19.07 -5.54
N HIS A 167 22.28 -19.25 -6.86
CA HIS A 167 21.16 -19.99 -7.47
C HIS A 167 21.11 -21.46 -7.05
N ASP A 168 22.25 -22.06 -6.75
CA ASP A 168 22.38 -23.49 -6.45
C ASP A 168 22.09 -23.78 -4.96
N GLU A 169 22.25 -22.80 -4.06
CA GLU A 169 22.05 -22.99 -2.62
C GLU A 169 20.66 -23.56 -2.23
N PRO A 170 19.52 -23.08 -2.78
CA PRO A 170 18.22 -23.70 -2.50
C PRO A 170 18.01 -25.07 -3.14
N ALA A 171 18.81 -25.44 -4.15
CA ALA A 171 18.76 -26.76 -4.78
C ALA A 171 19.56 -27.79 -3.97
N ASP A 172 20.73 -27.37 -3.48
CA ASP A 172 21.63 -28.18 -2.66
C ASP A 172 21.15 -28.31 -1.21
N ASP A 173 20.48 -27.28 -0.68
CA ASP A 173 19.83 -27.29 0.63
C ASP A 173 18.38 -26.77 0.55
N PRO A 174 17.42 -27.66 0.22
CA PRO A 174 16.01 -27.28 0.09
C PRO A 174 15.36 -26.78 1.38
N GLN A 175 15.94 -27.10 2.55
CA GLN A 175 15.45 -26.66 3.86
C GLN A 175 16.21 -25.44 4.40
N LEU A 176 17.27 -24.99 3.71
CA LEU A 176 18.16 -23.90 4.13
C LEU A 176 18.58 -24.06 5.61
N SER A 177 18.80 -25.30 6.04
CA SER A 177 19.07 -25.67 7.44
C SER A 177 20.55 -25.89 7.74
N ASN A 178 21.41 -25.94 6.73
CA ASN A 178 22.82 -26.33 6.84
C ASN A 178 23.80 -25.14 7.03
N LYS A 179 23.33 -23.99 7.53
CA LYS A 179 24.20 -22.88 7.97
C LYS A 179 23.95 -22.52 9.43
#